data_AF-A0A1M6J074-F1
#
_entry.id   AF-A0A1M6J074-F1
#
_cell.length_a   1.000
_cell.length_b   1.000
_cell.length_c   1.000
_cell.angle_alpha   90.00
_cell.angle_beta   90.00
_cell.angle_gamma   90.00
#
_symmetry.space_group_name_H-M   'P 1'
#
loop_
_entity.id
_entity.type
_entity.pdbx_description
1 polymer ?
#
loop_
_entity_poly.entity_id
_entity_poly.type
_entity_poly.pdbx_seq_one_letter_code
_entity_poly.pdbx_strand_id
1 'polypeptide(L)'
;MLANYHTHTTRCNHAVGTEREYIEKAIENGFKILGFSDHTPQPYPPEYKSNIRMDMSELENYTDTLVKLREEYKKDIQLFIGLEVEYTDKYFEPLMKQVRQYPIDYIIQGQHFAPTNEIDGFYVGAETTDEANVKAYVDLTIEGMQTGLFSYLAHPDLMNYVGPDMVYQHHMKRIVKASIDLNIPLEINMQGFFLNRNYPSDRFFSMASAMGAKFVIGCDAHHPEDVMQPWQMEEFEAFLTRNNIEYGDNVIELRPVK
;
A
#
# COMPACT_ATOMS: atom_id res chain seq x y z
N MET A 1 2.88 12.08 12.87
CA MET A 1 3.94 11.13 12.48
C MET A 1 5.03 11.85 11.70
N LEU A 2 6.22 11.27 11.59
CA LEU A 2 7.35 11.83 10.83
C LEU A 2 7.48 11.24 9.43
N ALA A 3 6.94 10.04 9.19
CA ALA A 3 7.08 9.34 7.92
C ALA A 3 5.73 9.01 7.27
N ASN A 4 5.67 9.13 5.95
CA ASN A 4 4.66 8.51 5.09
C ASN A 4 5.37 7.73 3.99
N TYR A 5 4.94 6.51 3.71
CA TYR A 5 5.54 5.63 2.69
C TYR A 5 4.55 5.22 1.59
N HIS A 6 3.34 5.76 1.61
CA HIS A 6 2.31 5.48 0.60
C HIS A 6 1.90 6.77 -0.10
N THR A 7 2.41 7.00 -1.32
CA THR A 7 2.15 8.19 -2.15
C THR A 7 2.28 7.85 -3.62
N HIS A 8 1.28 8.24 -4.42
CA HIS A 8 1.20 7.95 -5.84
C HIS A 8 1.71 9.09 -6.71
N THR A 9 1.79 8.84 -8.02
CA THR A 9 2.07 9.87 -9.02
C THR A 9 1.06 9.80 -10.15
N THR A 10 0.99 10.84 -10.99
CA THR A 10 0.11 10.87 -12.17
C THR A 10 0.27 9.68 -13.11
N ARG A 11 1.40 8.96 -13.03
CA ARG A 11 1.66 7.76 -13.83
C ARG A 11 0.73 6.58 -13.50
N CYS A 12 0.04 6.57 -12.35
CA CYS A 12 -1.03 5.59 -12.13
C CYS A 12 -2.32 5.86 -12.92
N ASN A 13 -2.39 6.99 -13.65
CA ASN A 13 -3.56 7.44 -14.42
C ASN A 13 -4.78 7.87 -13.58
N HIS A 14 -4.70 7.86 -12.25
CA HIS A 14 -5.78 8.30 -11.37
C HIS A 14 -5.33 9.13 -10.17
N ALA A 15 -4.05 9.51 -10.11
CA ALA A 15 -3.55 10.57 -9.26
C ALA A 15 -3.33 11.87 -10.06
N VAL A 16 -3.32 12.99 -9.36
CA VAL A 16 -3.04 14.31 -9.91
C VAL A 16 -1.91 15.00 -9.15
N GLY A 17 -1.43 16.13 -9.67
CA GLY A 17 -0.31 16.87 -9.10
C GLY A 17 1.06 16.32 -9.50
N THR A 18 2.07 17.16 -9.35
CA THR A 18 3.49 16.85 -9.58
C THR A 18 4.12 16.31 -8.30
N GLU A 19 5.14 15.47 -8.43
CA GLU A 19 5.88 14.91 -7.29
C GLU A 19 6.45 16.02 -6.39
N ARG A 20 6.77 17.19 -6.97
CA ARG A 20 7.18 18.38 -6.23
C ARG A 20 6.09 18.89 -5.29
N GLU A 21 4.84 18.97 -5.76
CA GLU A 21 3.70 19.41 -4.94
C GLU A 21 3.46 18.44 -3.77
N TYR A 22 3.61 17.13 -3.99
CA TYR A 22 3.55 16.14 -2.90
C TYR A 22 4.67 16.36 -1.86
N ILE A 23 5.91 16.56 -2.33
CA ILE A 23 7.06 16.80 -1.45
C ILE A 23 6.87 18.07 -0.62
N GLU A 24 6.44 19.16 -1.26
CA GLU A 24 6.22 20.45 -0.60
C GLU A 24 5.07 20.37 0.41
N LYS A 25 3.98 19.67 0.08
CA LYS A 25 2.89 19.39 1.03
C LYS A 25 3.36 18.55 2.20
N ALA A 26 4.19 17.53 1.96
CA ALA A 26 4.75 16.71 3.04
C ALA A 26 5.59 17.56 4.01
N ILE A 27 6.43 18.46 3.48
CA ILE A 27 7.22 19.40 4.29
C ILE A 27 6.30 20.34 5.07
N GLU A 28 5.28 20.91 4.43
CA GLU A 28 4.27 21.79 5.06
C GLU A 28 3.59 21.09 6.24
N ASN A 29 3.19 19.83 6.06
CA ASN A 29 2.54 19.02 7.09
C ASN A 29 3.53 18.36 8.08
N GLY A 30 4.80 18.75 8.05
CA GLY A 30 5.79 18.39 9.07
C GLY A 30 6.43 17.01 8.92
N PHE A 31 6.21 16.31 7.80
CA PHE A 31 6.90 15.06 7.52
C PHE A 31 8.42 15.29 7.36
N LYS A 32 9.20 14.29 7.79
CA LYS A 32 10.66 14.21 7.62
C LYS A 32 11.08 13.12 6.66
N ILE A 33 10.19 12.17 6.40
CA ILE A 33 10.38 11.07 5.46
C ILE A 33 9.14 10.98 4.57
N LEU A 34 9.36 10.98 3.26
CA LEU A 34 8.31 10.71 2.27
C LEU A 34 8.77 9.60 1.33
N GLY A 35 7.97 8.56 1.21
CA GLY A 35 8.14 7.49 0.25
C GLY A 35 7.08 7.58 -0.85
N PHE A 36 7.53 7.57 -2.10
CA PHE A 36 6.66 7.33 -3.24
C PHE A 36 6.53 5.83 -3.46
N SER A 37 5.32 5.33 -3.65
CA SER A 37 5.03 3.92 -3.87
C SER A 37 3.93 3.78 -4.92
N ASP A 38 4.15 4.39 -6.08
CA ASP A 38 3.16 4.38 -7.15
C ASP A 38 2.83 2.96 -7.61
N HIS A 39 1.68 2.77 -8.25
CA HIS A 39 1.27 1.45 -8.72
C HIS A 39 2.29 0.91 -9.72
N THR A 40 2.81 -0.28 -9.40
CA THR A 40 3.88 -0.91 -10.16
C THR A 40 3.45 -1.21 -11.58
N PRO A 41 4.26 -0.91 -12.61
CA PRO A 41 4.01 -1.41 -13.95
C PRO A 41 4.06 -2.93 -13.97
N GLN A 42 3.30 -3.58 -14.85
CA GLN A 42 3.28 -5.04 -14.95
C GLN A 42 3.82 -5.49 -16.32
N PRO A 43 4.61 -6.57 -16.41
CA PRO A 43 5.10 -7.12 -17.67
C PRO A 43 4.00 -7.94 -18.37
N TYR A 44 2.82 -7.33 -18.50
CA TYR A 44 1.66 -7.91 -19.16
C TYR A 44 1.87 -8.02 -20.68
N PRO A 45 1.04 -8.84 -21.36
CA PRO A 45 1.07 -8.91 -22.81
C PRO A 45 0.83 -7.54 -23.46
N PRO A 46 1.51 -7.21 -24.58
CA PRO A 46 1.42 -5.89 -25.22
C PRO A 46 0.00 -5.43 -25.60
N GLU A 47 -0.92 -6.37 -25.79
CA GLU A 47 -2.34 -6.11 -26.09
C GLU A 47 -3.15 -5.63 -24.89
N TYR A 48 -2.62 -5.77 -23.67
CA TYR A 48 -3.29 -5.33 -22.45
C TYR A 48 -2.70 -4.02 -21.94
N LYS A 49 -3.54 -2.99 -21.84
CA LYS A 49 -3.19 -1.68 -21.29
C LYS A 49 -3.97 -1.47 -19.99
N SER A 50 -3.25 -1.39 -18.88
CA SER A 50 -3.85 -1.05 -17.59
C SER A 50 -4.22 0.44 -17.54
N ASN A 51 -5.30 0.76 -16.82
CA ASN A 51 -5.72 2.14 -16.56
C ASN A 51 -5.45 2.58 -15.11
N ILE A 52 -4.70 1.79 -14.34
CA ILE A 52 -4.46 2.04 -12.90
C ILE A 52 -2.97 2.10 -12.55
N ARG A 53 -2.07 1.95 -13.53
CA ARG A 53 -0.62 1.91 -13.29
C ARG A 53 0.16 2.48 -14.46
N MET A 54 1.42 2.79 -14.22
CA MET A 54 2.34 3.22 -15.27
C MET A 54 2.69 2.06 -16.23
N ASP A 55 3.16 2.36 -17.43
CA ASP A 55 3.75 1.36 -18.31
C ASP A 55 5.17 0.98 -17.86
N MET A 56 5.62 -0.23 -18.25
CA MET A 56 7.01 -0.65 -18.02
C MET A 56 8.04 0.33 -18.60
N SER A 57 7.71 1.03 -19.70
CA SER A 57 8.58 2.05 -20.29
C SER A 57 8.67 3.35 -19.50
N GLU A 58 7.75 3.60 -18.57
CA GLU A 58 7.71 4.82 -17.77
C GLU A 58 8.52 4.69 -16.46
N LEU A 59 8.91 3.47 -16.08
CA LEU A 59 9.64 3.19 -14.84
C LEU A 59 11.00 3.91 -14.75
N GLU A 60 11.70 4.05 -15.89
CA GLU A 60 12.95 4.82 -15.95
C GLU A 60 12.68 6.30 -15.68
N ASN A 61 11.65 6.87 -16.31
CA ASN A 61 11.29 8.27 -16.08
C ASN A 61 10.82 8.52 -14.62
N TYR A 62 10.03 7.60 -14.06
CA TYR A 62 9.61 7.65 -12.66
C TYR A 62 10.80 7.73 -11.71
N THR A 63 11.74 6.79 -11.84
CA THR A 63 12.90 6.73 -10.95
C THR A 63 13.90 7.86 -11.18
N ASP A 64 14.18 8.26 -12.41
CA ASP A 64 15.05 9.40 -12.73
C ASP A 64 14.52 10.72 -12.15
N THR A 65 13.20 10.92 -12.21
CA THR A 65 12.54 12.11 -11.67
C THR A 65 12.70 12.16 -10.15
N LEU A 66 12.38 11.06 -9.47
CA LEU A 66 12.48 10.98 -8.01
C LEU A 66 13.93 11.02 -7.50
N VAL A 67 14.91 10.49 -8.24
CA VAL A 67 16.33 10.62 -7.90
C VAL A 67 16.77 12.08 -7.92
N LYS A 68 16.37 12.84 -8.95
CA LYS A 68 16.69 14.28 -9.05
C LYS A 68 16.06 15.07 -7.90
N LEU A 69 14.77 14.82 -7.62
CA LEU A 69 14.07 15.47 -6.51
C LEU A 69 14.65 15.09 -5.14
N ARG A 70 15.08 13.83 -4.96
CA ARG A 70 15.75 13.39 -3.73
C ARG A 70 17.05 14.15 -3.48
N GLU A 71 17.84 14.43 -4.51
CA GLU A 71 19.04 15.25 -4.38
C GLU A 71 18.72 16.73 -4.15
N GLU A 72 17.69 17.24 -4.82
CA GLU A 72 17.23 18.63 -4.67
C GLU A 72 16.75 18.94 -3.24
N TYR A 73 15.93 18.06 -2.67
CA TYR A 73 15.28 18.26 -1.36
C TYR A 73 16.04 17.62 -0.18
N LYS A 74 17.25 17.10 -0.39
CA LYS A 74 18.00 16.31 0.62
C LYS A 74 18.25 17.00 1.97
N LYS A 75 18.12 18.33 2.03
CA LYS A 75 18.29 19.12 3.27
C LYS A 75 16.97 19.32 4.02
N ASP A 76 15.84 19.12 3.34
CA ASP A 76 14.52 19.47 3.85
C ASP A 76 13.72 18.21 4.25
N ILE A 77 13.81 17.15 3.43
CA ILE A 77 13.08 15.89 3.65
C ILE A 77 13.85 14.70 3.05
N GLN A 78 13.78 13.54 3.69
CA GLN A 78 14.32 12.30 3.17
C GLN A 78 13.31 11.64 2.23
N LEU A 79 13.70 11.42 0.96
CA LEU A 79 12.84 10.75 -0.01
C LEU A 79 13.24 9.29 -0.24
N PHE A 80 12.25 8.41 -0.23
CA PHE A 80 12.37 7.01 -0.65
C PHE A 80 11.62 6.77 -1.96
N ILE A 81 12.22 5.97 -2.83
CA ILE A 81 11.67 5.59 -4.12
C ILE A 81 11.20 4.15 -4.02
N GLY A 82 9.90 3.94 -3.97
CA GLY A 82 9.29 2.62 -3.85
C GLY A 82 8.26 2.37 -4.92
N LEU A 83 7.58 1.23 -4.78
CA LEU A 83 6.44 0.86 -5.61
C LEU A 83 5.40 0.10 -4.77
N GLU A 84 4.13 0.28 -5.08
CA GLU A 84 3.05 -0.60 -4.59
C GLU A 84 2.86 -1.73 -5.58
N VAL A 85 3.10 -2.96 -5.12
CA VAL A 85 3.23 -4.16 -5.95
C VAL A 85 2.16 -5.19 -5.55
N GLU A 86 1.40 -5.69 -6.52
CA GLU A 86 0.63 -6.93 -6.36
C GLU A 86 1.56 -8.15 -6.41
N TYR A 87 1.32 -9.14 -5.54
CA TYR A 87 1.88 -10.47 -5.75
C TYR A 87 1.01 -11.26 -6.74
N THR A 88 1.66 -11.82 -7.76
CA THR A 88 1.04 -12.75 -8.70
C THR A 88 2.06 -13.83 -9.06
N ASP A 89 1.67 -15.10 -8.99
CA ASP A 89 2.56 -16.24 -9.29
C ASP A 89 3.23 -16.13 -10.68
N LYS A 90 2.48 -15.66 -11.67
CA LYS A 90 2.88 -15.57 -13.07
C LYS A 90 3.83 -14.41 -13.36
N TYR A 91 3.66 -13.25 -12.73
CA TYR A 91 4.37 -12.02 -13.11
C TYR A 91 5.35 -11.50 -12.06
N PHE A 92 5.27 -11.96 -10.81
CA PHE A 92 6.08 -11.39 -9.73
C PHE A 92 7.60 -11.52 -9.95
N GLU A 93 8.10 -12.72 -10.26
CA GLU A 93 9.54 -12.89 -10.53
C GLU A 93 10.02 -12.17 -11.81
N PRO A 94 9.32 -12.25 -12.96
CA PRO A 94 9.63 -11.42 -14.13
C PRO A 94 9.67 -9.92 -13.82
N LEU A 95 8.72 -9.44 -13.03
CA LEU A 95 8.64 -8.04 -12.60
C LEU A 95 9.85 -7.66 -11.73
N MET A 96 10.15 -8.46 -10.70
CA MET A 96 11.28 -8.21 -9.79
C MET A 96 12.63 -8.20 -10.51
N LYS A 97 12.80 -9.01 -11.56
CA LYS A 97 13.99 -8.95 -12.42
C LYS A 97 14.15 -7.59 -13.13
N GLN A 98 13.05 -6.94 -13.50
CA GLN A 98 13.08 -5.61 -14.12
C GLN A 98 13.26 -4.52 -13.07
N VAL A 99 12.45 -4.53 -12.01
CA VAL A 99 12.45 -3.53 -10.93
C VAL A 99 13.83 -3.39 -10.27
N ARG A 100 14.56 -4.50 -10.04
CA ARG A 100 15.90 -4.49 -9.43
C ARG A 100 16.99 -3.77 -10.24
N GLN A 101 16.73 -3.44 -11.51
CA GLN A 101 17.65 -2.66 -12.34
C GLN A 101 17.60 -1.16 -12.03
N TYR A 102 16.56 -0.71 -11.32
CA TYR A 102 16.31 0.68 -10.98
C TYR A 102 16.64 0.99 -9.50
N PRO A 103 16.82 2.26 -9.11
CA PRO A 103 17.10 2.65 -7.73
C PRO A 103 15.84 2.63 -6.85
N ILE A 104 15.15 1.48 -6.78
CA ILE A 104 14.00 1.25 -5.91
C ILE A 104 14.51 0.83 -4.52
N ASP A 105 14.13 1.62 -3.51
CA ASP A 105 14.51 1.46 -2.12
C ASP A 105 13.63 0.42 -1.40
N TYR A 106 12.33 0.36 -1.71
CA TYR A 106 11.36 -0.51 -1.04
C TYR A 106 10.16 -0.87 -1.93
N ILE A 107 9.43 -1.93 -1.56
CA ILE A 107 8.10 -2.22 -2.11
C ILE A 107 7.10 -2.49 -1.00
N ILE A 108 5.83 -2.22 -1.27
CA ILE A 108 4.70 -2.47 -0.37
C ILE A 108 3.70 -3.37 -1.11
N GLN A 109 3.01 -4.23 -0.36
CA GLN A 109 2.07 -5.17 -0.99
C GLN A 109 0.69 -4.54 -1.10
N GLY A 110 0.30 -4.11 -2.29
CA GLY A 110 -1.06 -3.65 -2.57
C GLY A 110 -1.81 -4.73 -3.34
N GLN A 111 -2.52 -5.63 -2.64
CA GLN A 111 -3.18 -6.76 -3.32
C GLN A 111 -4.57 -6.35 -3.83
N HIS A 112 -4.63 -5.80 -5.05
CA HIS A 112 -5.89 -5.32 -5.65
C HIS A 112 -6.72 -6.39 -6.37
N PHE A 113 -6.06 -7.46 -6.82
CA PHE A 113 -6.68 -8.50 -7.64
C PHE A 113 -6.41 -9.89 -7.06
N ALA A 114 -7.36 -10.80 -7.21
CA ALA A 114 -7.24 -12.20 -6.83
C ALA A 114 -8.11 -13.09 -7.75
N PRO A 115 -7.84 -14.40 -7.86
CA PRO A 115 -6.66 -15.11 -7.36
C PRO A 115 -5.41 -14.92 -8.23
N THR A 116 -5.48 -14.15 -9.31
CA THR A 116 -4.38 -14.02 -10.28
C THR A 116 -3.87 -12.59 -10.37
N ASN A 117 -4.37 -11.80 -11.32
CA ASN A 117 -3.85 -10.49 -11.68
C ASN A 117 -4.99 -9.62 -12.27
N GLU A 118 -4.66 -8.42 -12.74
CA GLU A 118 -5.63 -7.46 -13.27
C GLU A 118 -6.43 -7.95 -14.50
N ILE A 119 -5.85 -8.87 -15.29
CA ILE A 119 -6.45 -9.37 -16.54
C ILE A 119 -7.53 -10.42 -16.25
N ASP A 120 -7.22 -11.38 -15.40
CA ASP A 120 -8.01 -12.61 -15.23
C ASP A 120 -8.65 -12.73 -13.83
N GLY A 121 -8.27 -11.86 -12.88
CA GLY A 121 -8.76 -11.85 -11.51
C GLY A 121 -9.94 -10.90 -11.31
N PHE A 122 -10.56 -10.98 -10.14
CA PHE A 122 -11.56 -9.99 -9.70
C PHE A 122 -10.88 -8.88 -8.90
N TYR A 123 -11.44 -7.66 -8.99
CA TYR A 123 -11.07 -6.56 -8.11
C TYR A 123 -11.60 -6.80 -6.69
N VAL A 124 -10.71 -6.85 -5.70
CA VAL A 124 -11.06 -7.31 -4.34
C VAL A 124 -11.90 -6.30 -3.55
N GLY A 125 -11.93 -5.03 -3.99
CA GLY A 125 -12.82 -4.01 -3.43
C GLY A 125 -14.27 -4.13 -3.92
N ALA A 126 -14.56 -4.99 -4.90
CA ALA A 126 -15.94 -5.28 -5.32
C ALA A 126 -16.64 -6.13 -4.25
N GLU A 127 -17.90 -5.79 -3.96
CA GLU A 127 -18.70 -6.52 -2.97
C GLU A 127 -18.85 -8.00 -3.36
N THR A 128 -18.69 -8.88 -2.36
CA THR A 128 -18.94 -10.30 -2.56
C THR A 128 -19.42 -10.98 -1.28
N THR A 129 -20.22 -12.04 -1.44
CA THR A 129 -20.63 -12.95 -0.36
C THR A 129 -20.00 -14.34 -0.52
N ASP A 130 -19.20 -14.54 -1.57
CA ASP A 130 -18.56 -15.82 -1.87
C ASP A 130 -17.33 -16.02 -0.97
N GLU A 131 -17.37 -17.05 -0.13
CA GLU A 131 -16.24 -17.45 0.73
C GLU A 131 -15.00 -17.81 -0.10
N ALA A 132 -15.17 -18.33 -1.32
CA ALA A 132 -14.05 -18.66 -2.19
C ALA A 132 -13.23 -17.42 -2.57
N ASN A 133 -13.88 -16.26 -2.72
CA ASN A 133 -13.20 -15.00 -3.08
C ASN A 133 -12.33 -14.48 -1.92
N VAL A 134 -12.88 -14.43 -0.70
CA VAL A 134 -12.10 -14.02 0.48
C VAL A 134 -10.97 -15.01 0.77
N LYS A 135 -11.21 -16.32 0.58
CA LYS A 135 -10.18 -17.34 0.69
C LYS A 135 -9.05 -17.11 -0.32
N ALA A 136 -9.39 -16.90 -1.59
CA ALA A 136 -8.44 -16.65 -2.67
C ALA A 136 -7.58 -15.40 -2.41
N TYR A 137 -8.21 -14.29 -2.00
CA TYR A 137 -7.50 -13.07 -1.62
C TYR A 137 -6.51 -13.31 -0.47
N VAL A 138 -6.96 -13.97 0.60
CA VAL A 138 -6.12 -14.25 1.77
C VAL A 138 -4.97 -15.18 1.42
N ASP A 139 -5.21 -16.24 0.65
CA ASP A 139 -4.17 -17.20 0.25
C ASP A 139 -3.08 -16.50 -0.58
N LEU A 140 -3.47 -15.78 -1.64
CA LEU A 140 -2.54 -15.05 -2.51
C LEU A 140 -1.78 -13.95 -1.76
N THR A 141 -2.46 -13.25 -0.85
CA THR A 141 -1.84 -12.21 -0.03
C THR A 141 -0.74 -12.81 0.86
N ILE A 142 -1.02 -13.92 1.53
CA ILE A 142 -0.05 -14.61 2.39
C ILE A 142 1.13 -15.16 1.57
N GLU A 143 0.89 -15.70 0.38
CA GLU A 143 1.97 -16.13 -0.53
C GLU A 143 2.90 -14.96 -0.88
N GLY A 144 2.32 -13.79 -1.18
CA GLY A 144 3.09 -12.56 -1.39
C GLY A 144 3.92 -12.18 -0.16
N MET A 145 3.31 -12.14 1.03
CA MET A 145 4.01 -11.84 2.28
C MET A 145 5.19 -12.80 2.53
N GLN A 146 5.02 -14.08 2.20
CA GLN A 146 6.03 -15.13 2.37
C GLN A 146 7.24 -15.01 1.44
N THR A 147 7.16 -14.20 0.38
CA THR A 147 8.34 -13.87 -0.44
C THR A 147 9.42 -13.15 0.37
N GLY A 148 9.03 -12.50 1.47
CA GLY A 148 9.93 -11.74 2.34
C GLY A 148 10.33 -10.37 1.79
N LEU A 149 9.92 -10.01 0.57
CA LEU A 149 10.36 -8.78 -0.11
C LEU A 149 9.59 -7.53 0.30
N PHE A 150 8.33 -7.67 0.72
CA PHE A 150 7.47 -6.52 1.03
C PHE A 150 7.75 -5.91 2.40
N SER A 151 7.85 -4.58 2.46
CA SER A 151 8.09 -3.83 3.70
C SER A 151 6.88 -3.86 4.64
N TYR A 152 5.67 -3.76 4.07
CA TYR A 152 4.40 -3.88 4.78
C TYR A 152 3.27 -4.25 3.79
N LEU A 153 2.11 -4.65 4.33
CA LEU A 153 0.89 -4.91 3.56
C LEU A 153 0.02 -3.65 3.54
N ALA A 154 -0.17 -3.07 2.35
CA ALA A 154 -1.03 -1.89 2.13
C ALA A 154 -2.50 -2.29 2.25
N HIS A 155 -3.33 -1.41 2.84
CA HIS A 155 -4.78 -1.58 3.05
C HIS A 155 -5.24 -3.06 3.16
N PRO A 156 -4.83 -3.78 4.23
CA PRO A 156 -4.96 -5.23 4.35
C PRO A 156 -6.41 -5.72 4.45
N ASP A 157 -7.36 -4.80 4.65
CA ASP A 157 -8.79 -5.06 4.77
C ASP A 157 -9.59 -4.55 3.56
N LEU A 158 -8.92 -4.27 2.43
CA LEU A 158 -9.54 -3.89 1.16
C LEU A 158 -10.60 -4.90 0.68
N MET A 159 -10.44 -6.19 0.98
CA MET A 159 -11.38 -7.26 0.60
C MET A 159 -12.81 -6.98 1.09
N ASN A 160 -13.68 -6.59 0.16
CA ASN A 160 -15.05 -6.16 0.43
C ASN A 160 -16.03 -7.34 0.53
N TYR A 161 -15.78 -8.21 1.51
CA TYR A 161 -16.68 -9.32 1.82
C TYR A 161 -17.84 -8.84 2.72
N VAL A 162 -19.07 -9.01 2.23
CA VAL A 162 -20.33 -8.58 2.89
C VAL A 162 -21.20 -9.77 3.34
N GLY A 163 -20.63 -10.98 3.36
CA GLY A 163 -21.27 -12.19 3.91
C GLY A 163 -21.14 -12.32 5.43
N PRO A 164 -21.38 -13.52 6.00
CA PRO A 164 -21.29 -13.75 7.45
C PRO A 164 -19.94 -13.37 8.04
N ASP A 165 -19.94 -12.54 9.09
CA ASP A 165 -18.70 -12.01 9.69
C ASP A 165 -17.76 -13.11 10.23
N MET A 166 -18.30 -14.25 10.66
CA MET A 166 -17.49 -15.40 11.08
C MET A 166 -16.59 -15.94 9.97
N VAL A 167 -17.03 -15.87 8.70
CA VAL A 167 -16.24 -16.28 7.52
C VAL A 167 -15.14 -15.25 7.28
N TYR A 168 -15.48 -13.97 7.31
CA TYR A 168 -14.50 -12.88 7.19
C TYR A 168 -13.42 -13.01 8.25
N GLN A 169 -13.79 -13.11 9.52
CA GLN A 169 -12.84 -13.26 10.62
C GLN A 169 -12.00 -14.54 10.48
N HIS A 170 -12.59 -15.67 10.06
CA HIS A 170 -11.83 -16.91 9.88
C HIS A 170 -10.67 -16.73 8.90
N HIS A 171 -10.93 -16.10 7.75
CA HIS A 171 -9.92 -15.88 6.72
C HIS A 171 -8.97 -14.75 7.09
N MET A 172 -9.46 -13.58 7.49
CA MET A 172 -8.62 -12.41 7.73
C MET A 172 -7.68 -12.57 8.95
N LYS A 173 -8.04 -13.40 9.94
CA LYS A 173 -7.11 -13.79 11.03
C LYS A 173 -5.84 -14.44 10.51
N ARG A 174 -5.89 -15.09 9.34
CA ARG A 174 -4.72 -15.72 8.72
C ARG A 174 -3.74 -14.67 8.20
N ILE A 175 -4.22 -13.56 7.61
CA ILE A 175 -3.37 -12.41 7.23
C ILE A 175 -2.70 -11.83 8.47
N VAL A 176 -3.49 -11.56 9.53
CA VAL A 176 -2.95 -11.00 10.78
C VAL A 176 -1.90 -11.93 11.39
N LYS A 177 -2.15 -13.25 11.41
CA LYS A 177 -1.18 -14.23 11.89
C LYS A 177 0.09 -14.21 11.05
N ALA A 178 -0.02 -14.19 9.72
CA ALA A 178 1.14 -14.13 8.82
C ALA A 178 1.94 -12.84 9.02
N SER A 179 1.26 -11.70 9.22
CA SER A 179 1.89 -10.42 9.54
C SER A 179 2.74 -10.48 10.81
N ILE A 180 2.20 -11.09 11.87
CA ILE A 180 2.91 -11.27 13.14
C ILE A 180 4.10 -12.23 12.96
N ASP A 181 3.87 -13.40 12.37
CA ASP A 181 4.90 -14.44 12.18
C ASP A 181 6.07 -13.95 11.32
N LEU A 182 5.78 -13.14 10.29
CA LEU A 182 6.75 -12.63 9.33
C LEU A 182 7.29 -11.24 9.69
N ASN A 183 6.82 -10.64 10.79
CA ASN A 183 7.14 -9.26 11.19
C ASN A 183 6.93 -8.25 10.03
N ILE A 184 5.75 -8.30 9.41
CA ILE A 184 5.30 -7.39 8.35
C ILE A 184 4.19 -6.51 8.92
N PRO A 185 4.38 -5.18 9.04
CA PRO A 185 3.32 -4.28 9.49
C PRO A 185 2.10 -4.28 8.56
N LEU A 186 0.95 -3.94 9.13
CA LEU A 186 -0.33 -3.78 8.44
C LEU A 186 -0.63 -2.29 8.28
N GLU A 187 -0.90 -1.84 7.07
CA GLU A 187 -1.20 -0.44 6.83
C GLU A 187 -2.61 -0.06 7.30
N ILE A 188 -2.73 1.02 8.05
CA ILE A 188 -3.97 1.75 8.27
C ILE A 188 -4.00 2.87 7.24
N ASN A 189 -4.84 2.70 6.23
CA ASN A 189 -4.85 3.55 5.05
C ASN A 189 -5.81 4.74 5.26
N MET A 190 -5.28 5.97 5.22
CA MET A 190 -6.07 7.18 5.47
C MET A 190 -7.00 7.53 4.30
N GLN A 191 -6.59 7.26 3.06
CA GLN A 191 -7.42 7.52 1.89
C GLN A 191 -8.75 6.77 1.95
N GLY A 192 -8.67 5.48 2.27
CA GLY A 192 -9.87 4.67 2.47
C GLY A 192 -10.83 5.29 3.47
N PHE A 193 -10.29 5.85 4.56
CA PHE A 193 -11.07 6.45 5.63
C PHE A 193 -11.80 7.73 5.19
N PHE A 194 -11.09 8.75 4.66
CA PHE A 194 -11.75 10.02 4.30
C PHE A 194 -12.62 9.92 3.05
N LEU A 195 -12.35 8.97 2.16
CA LEU A 195 -13.24 8.67 1.03
C LEU A 195 -14.41 7.75 1.41
N ASN A 196 -14.52 7.36 2.69
CA ASN A 196 -15.57 6.48 3.21
C ASN A 196 -15.68 5.17 2.39
N ARG A 197 -14.53 4.56 2.09
CA ARG A 197 -14.44 3.23 1.46
C ARG A 197 -14.75 2.15 2.50
N ASN A 198 -14.78 0.89 2.07
CA ASN A 198 -14.99 -0.26 2.96
C ASN A 198 -13.80 -0.55 3.90
N TYR A 199 -12.71 0.22 3.78
CA TYR A 199 -11.48 0.14 4.57
C TYR A 199 -11.02 1.56 4.93
N PRO A 200 -10.25 1.75 6.01
CA PRO A 200 -9.98 0.79 7.07
C PRO A 200 -11.23 0.58 7.94
N SER A 201 -11.41 -0.65 8.45
CA SER A 201 -12.63 -1.10 9.10
C SER A 201 -12.40 -1.55 10.55
N ASP A 202 -13.33 -1.20 11.44
CA ASP A 202 -13.28 -1.60 12.86
C ASP A 202 -13.22 -3.13 13.01
N ARG A 203 -13.94 -3.87 12.15
CA ARG A 203 -13.97 -5.34 12.20
C ARG A 203 -12.60 -5.98 12.00
N PHE A 204 -11.73 -5.37 11.18
CA PHE A 204 -10.39 -5.87 10.94
C PHE A 204 -9.41 -5.36 11.98
N PHE A 205 -9.40 -4.05 12.23
CA PHE A 205 -8.37 -3.42 13.05
C PHE A 205 -8.50 -3.71 14.56
N SER A 206 -9.73 -3.84 15.08
CA SER A 206 -9.93 -4.29 16.47
C SER A 206 -9.40 -5.71 16.69
N MET A 207 -9.64 -6.60 15.72
CA MET A 207 -9.14 -7.98 15.72
C MET A 207 -7.62 -8.03 15.56
N ALA A 208 -7.05 -7.27 14.61
CA ALA A 208 -5.62 -7.22 14.37
C ALA A 208 -4.84 -6.67 15.57
N SER A 209 -5.37 -5.61 16.21
CA SER A 209 -4.79 -5.02 17.41
C SER A 209 -4.83 -6.00 18.59
N ALA A 210 -5.97 -6.67 18.82
CA ALA A 210 -6.11 -7.68 19.87
C ALA A 210 -5.16 -8.89 19.69
N MET A 211 -4.78 -9.20 18.45
CA MET A 211 -3.81 -10.26 18.12
C MET A 211 -2.35 -9.81 18.26
N GLY A 212 -2.08 -8.50 18.43
CA GLY A 212 -0.74 -7.95 18.58
C GLY A 212 -0.03 -7.63 17.26
N ALA A 213 -0.78 -7.34 16.19
CA ALA A 213 -0.19 -6.88 14.93
C ALA A 213 0.50 -5.51 15.09
N LYS A 214 1.51 -5.27 14.25
CA LYS A 214 2.14 -3.95 14.12
C LYS A 214 1.48 -3.18 13.00
N PHE A 215 1.40 -1.86 13.16
CA PHE A 215 0.75 -0.99 12.20
C PHE A 215 1.70 0.05 11.63
N VAL A 216 1.42 0.47 10.41
CA VAL A 216 1.98 1.66 9.75
C VAL A 216 0.80 2.48 9.23
N ILE A 217 0.85 3.80 9.34
CA ILE A 217 -0.16 4.66 8.73
C ILE A 217 0.32 5.07 7.33
N GLY A 218 -0.54 4.93 6.33
CA GLY A 218 -0.27 5.36 4.97
C GLY A 218 -1.30 6.39 4.51
N CYS A 219 -0.84 7.46 3.86
CA CYS A 219 -1.75 8.45 3.28
C CYS A 219 -2.49 7.90 2.07
N ASP A 220 -1.82 7.04 1.27
CA ASP A 220 -2.33 6.57 -0.02
C ASP A 220 -2.73 7.77 -0.91
N ALA A 221 -1.83 8.75 -0.94
CA ALA A 221 -2.11 10.06 -1.49
C ALA A 221 -2.17 10.01 -3.02
N HIS A 222 -3.32 10.38 -3.58
CA HIS A 222 -3.58 10.50 -5.03
C HIS A 222 -3.82 11.96 -5.46
N HIS A 223 -3.87 12.87 -4.49
CA HIS A 223 -3.78 14.31 -4.66
C HIS A 223 -2.74 14.84 -3.66
N PRO A 224 -1.97 15.91 -3.95
CA PRO A 224 -1.00 16.46 -3.01
C PRO A 224 -1.60 16.74 -1.62
N GLU A 225 -2.78 17.36 -1.57
CA GLU A 225 -3.55 17.62 -0.32
C GLU A 225 -3.90 16.36 0.49
N ASP A 226 -3.82 15.16 -0.08
CA ASP A 226 -4.06 13.91 0.65
C ASP A 226 -2.86 13.51 1.52
N VAL A 227 -1.69 14.15 1.35
CA VAL A 227 -0.52 13.98 2.22
C VAL A 227 -0.77 14.71 3.53
N MET A 228 -1.54 14.10 4.42
CA MET A 228 -2.02 14.72 5.65
C MET A 228 -1.63 13.92 6.90
N GLN A 229 -1.69 14.58 8.04
CA GLN A 229 -1.41 13.99 9.34
C GLN A 229 -2.68 13.44 9.98
N PRO A 230 -2.61 12.34 10.75
CA PRO A 230 -3.79 11.75 11.41
C PRO A 230 -4.58 12.74 12.26
N TRP A 231 -3.92 13.62 13.03
CA TRP A 231 -4.58 14.63 13.88
C TRP A 231 -5.36 15.71 13.12
N GLN A 232 -5.21 15.80 11.79
CA GLN A 232 -6.04 16.68 10.95
C GLN A 232 -7.45 16.10 10.75
N MET A 233 -7.67 14.84 11.16
CA MET A 233 -8.94 14.11 11.03
C MET A 233 -9.38 13.56 12.40
N GLU A 234 -10.28 14.27 13.07
CA GLU A 234 -10.77 13.89 14.41
C GLU A 234 -11.40 12.48 14.41
N GLU A 235 -12.15 12.13 13.37
CA GLU A 235 -12.79 10.83 13.24
C GLU A 235 -11.77 9.70 13.04
N PHE A 236 -10.63 9.98 12.40
CA PHE A 236 -9.55 9.01 12.23
C PHE A 236 -8.81 8.78 13.55
N GLU A 237 -8.53 9.84 14.32
CA GLU A 237 -7.99 9.71 15.69
C GLU A 237 -8.93 8.88 16.59
N ALA A 238 -10.24 9.12 16.47
CA ALA A 238 -11.24 8.33 17.18
C ALA A 238 -11.28 6.86 16.71
N PHE A 239 -11.06 6.61 15.41
CA PHE A 239 -10.90 5.25 14.86
C PHE A 239 -9.67 4.54 15.43
N LEU A 240 -8.52 5.21 15.51
CA LEU A 240 -7.31 4.63 16.10
C LEU A 240 -7.52 4.30 17.58
N THR A 241 -8.09 5.25 18.33
CA THR A 241 -8.36 5.10 19.77
C THR A 241 -9.30 3.93 20.05
N ARG A 242 -10.43 3.83 19.34
CA ARG A 242 -11.43 2.77 19.59
C ARG A 242 -10.95 1.37 19.18
N ASN A 243 -9.98 1.29 18.26
CA ASN A 243 -9.33 0.04 17.87
C ASN A 243 -8.06 -0.27 18.69
N ASN A 244 -7.77 0.52 19.74
CA ASN A 244 -6.58 0.37 20.58
C ASN A 244 -5.29 0.39 19.75
N ILE A 245 -5.18 1.39 18.87
CA ILE A 245 -4.02 1.60 18.01
C ILE A 245 -3.37 2.92 18.38
N GLU A 246 -2.08 2.84 18.69
CA GLU A 246 -1.22 4.01 18.85
C GLU A 246 -0.29 4.10 17.64
N TYR A 247 -0.03 5.32 17.19
CA TYR A 247 0.92 5.59 16.12
C TYR A 247 1.99 6.54 16.65
N GLY A 248 3.25 6.08 16.61
CA GLY A 248 4.40 6.90 16.97
C GLY A 248 4.83 7.78 15.78
N ASP A 249 6.14 7.84 15.57
CA ASP A 249 6.71 8.60 14.44
C ASP A 249 6.47 7.93 13.07
N ASN A 250 5.88 6.73 13.05
CA ASN A 250 5.60 5.93 11.85
C ASN A 250 6.85 5.53 11.04
N VAL A 251 8.04 5.63 11.64
CA VAL A 251 9.30 5.21 11.02
C VAL A 251 9.42 3.69 11.15
N ILE A 252 9.55 3.00 10.01
CA ILE A 252 9.68 1.55 9.94
C ILE A 252 10.98 1.13 9.26
N GLU A 253 11.41 -0.10 9.51
CA GLU A 253 12.49 -0.74 8.76
C GLU A 253 11.96 -1.17 7.39
N LEU A 254 12.44 -0.51 6.33
CA LEU A 254 12.12 -0.87 4.96
C LEU A 254 12.94 -2.09 4.52
N ARG A 255 12.28 -3.03 3.86
CA ARG A 255 12.95 -4.20 3.27
C ARG A 255 13.54 -3.83 1.92
N PRO A 256 14.82 -4.12 1.68
CA PRO A 256 15.46 -3.84 0.40
C PRO A 256 14.90 -4.75 -0.70
N VAL A 257 14.79 -4.20 -1.90
CA VAL A 257 14.34 -4.94 -3.09
C VAL A 257 15.48 -5.76 -3.73
N LYS A 258 16.73 -5.39 -3.44
CA LYS A 258 17.96 -6.01 -3.99
C LYS A 258 18.47 -7.18 -3.17
#